data_AF-A0A7S4KU17-F1
#
_entry.id   AF-A0A7S4KU17-F1
#
_cell.length_a   1.000
_cell.length_b   1.000
_cell.length_c   1.000
_cell.angle_alpha   90.00
_cell.angle_beta   90.00
_cell.angle_gamma   90.00
#
_symmetry.space_group_name_H-M   'P 1'
#
loop_
_entity.id
_entity.type
_entity.pdbx_description
1 polymer ?
#
loop_
_entity_poly.entity_id
_entity_poly.type
_entity_poly.pdbx_seq_one_letter_code
_entity_poly.pdbx_strand_id
1 'polypeptide(L)'
;RGSLDFTYLPPSTVYLQLTGNSLRGSLDLTVFPEGLRGATMDQNDYDGEISLEHLPSTLELLEISQNHLKGTVNLTKLPKSLEELYLSKNEFEGTVDLTHLPSNMRALSIAWNAFEGMTDFSQLPEKLDFLNVCETQLSGDIV
;
A
#
# COMPACT_ATOMS: atom_id res chain seq x y z
N ARG A 1 9.87 -11.22 20.28
CA ARG A 1 9.21 -10.97 18.98
C ARG A 1 9.25 -9.46 18.81
N GLY A 2 10.14 -8.95 17.98
CA GLY A 2 10.34 -7.50 17.84
C GLY A 2 9.43 -6.99 16.73
N SER A 3 8.59 -6.02 17.02
CA SER A 3 8.00 -5.13 16.03
C SER A 3 8.98 -3.97 15.81
N LEU A 4 9.05 -3.46 14.59
CA LEU A 4 9.70 -2.18 14.37
C LEU A 4 8.73 -1.10 14.84
N ASP A 5 9.09 -0.41 15.93
CA ASP A 5 8.26 0.64 16.49
C ASP A 5 8.60 1.97 15.80
N PHE A 6 7.74 2.39 14.88
CA PHE A 6 7.93 3.63 14.13
C PHE A 6 7.76 4.89 14.99
N THR A 7 7.29 4.79 16.24
CA THR A 7 7.25 5.94 17.16
C THR A 7 8.64 6.46 17.52
N TYR A 8 9.69 5.68 17.29
CA TYR A 8 11.09 6.10 17.44
C TYR A 8 11.65 6.83 16.22
N LEU A 9 10.91 6.91 15.11
CA LEU A 9 11.34 7.70 13.96
C LEU A 9 11.35 9.19 14.34
N PRO A 10 12.43 9.94 14.01
CA PRO A 10 12.43 11.38 14.20
C PRO A 10 11.23 12.02 13.48
N PRO A 11 10.54 13.01 14.09
CA PRO A 11 9.44 13.71 13.41
C PRO A 11 9.83 14.39 12.09
N SER A 12 11.13 14.66 11.92
CA SER A 12 11.71 15.22 10.69
C SER A 12 11.96 14.17 9.59
N THR A 13 11.57 12.92 9.78
CA THR A 13 11.79 11.86 8.79
C THR A 13 10.92 12.11 7.57
N VAL A 14 11.54 12.29 6.41
CA VAL A 14 10.86 12.54 5.14
C VAL A 14 10.83 11.28 4.27
N TYR A 15 11.89 10.47 4.33
CA TYR A 15 11.99 9.20 3.60
C TYR A 15 12.48 8.09 4.52
N LEU A 16 11.78 6.96 4.49
CA LEU A 16 12.12 5.75 5.22
C LEU A 16 12.46 4.65 4.21
N GLN A 17 13.65 4.05 4.31
CA GLN A 17 14.09 2.97 3.44
C GLN A 17 14.56 1.78 4.28
N LEU A 18 13.80 0.70 4.24
CA LEU A 18 14.01 -0.55 4.98
C LEU A 18 13.99 -1.78 4.07
N THR A 19 13.96 -1.56 2.75
CA THR A 19 13.91 -2.61 1.72
C THR A 19 15.01 -3.66 1.87
N GLY A 20 14.67 -4.93 1.66
CA GLY A 20 15.64 -6.02 1.52
C GLY A 20 16.36 -6.40 2.81
N ASN A 21 15.64 -6.39 3.94
CA ASN A 21 16.16 -6.84 5.24
C ASN A 21 15.41 -8.10 5.71
N SER A 22 15.77 -8.61 6.89
CA SER A 22 15.02 -9.67 7.58
C SER A 22 14.21 -9.11 8.75
N LEU A 23 13.62 -7.91 8.54
CA LEU A 23 12.76 -7.28 9.53
C LEU A 23 11.43 -8.03 9.57
N ARG A 24 10.85 -8.14 10.76
CA ARG A 24 9.68 -8.98 11.01
C ARG A 24 8.74 -8.34 12.01
N GLY A 25 7.57 -8.94 12.15
CA GLY A 25 6.50 -8.48 13.03
C GLY A 25 5.53 -7.55 12.31
N SER A 26 4.59 -6.98 13.08
CA SER A 26 3.53 -6.14 12.53
C SER A 26 4.01 -4.76 12.13
N LEU A 27 3.38 -4.20 11.10
CA LEU A 27 3.53 -2.81 10.67
C LEU A 27 2.36 -1.98 11.17
N ASP A 28 2.62 -1.04 12.09
CA ASP A 28 1.66 0.00 12.43
C ASP A 28 1.94 1.26 11.60
N LEU A 29 1.24 1.39 10.47
CA LEU A 29 1.40 2.55 9.57
C LEU A 29 0.75 3.82 10.14
N THR A 30 -0.07 3.71 11.18
CA THR A 30 -0.81 4.85 11.77
C THR A 30 0.09 5.78 12.58
N VAL A 31 1.26 5.29 12.96
CA VAL A 31 2.27 6.04 13.74
C VAL A 31 3.38 6.63 12.86
N PHE A 32 3.20 6.66 11.53
CA PHE A 32 4.15 7.34 10.66
C PHE A 32 4.24 8.85 10.96
N PRO A 33 5.44 9.45 10.88
CA PRO A 33 5.59 10.89 11.01
C PRO A 33 4.73 11.66 10.02
N GLU A 34 4.09 12.75 10.45
CA GLU A 34 3.18 13.55 9.60
C GLU A 34 3.86 14.13 8.34
N GLY A 35 5.19 14.33 8.39
CA GLY A 35 6.00 14.84 7.27
C GLY A 35 6.58 13.76 6.35
N LEU A 36 6.25 12.49 6.55
CA LEU A 36 6.79 11.38 5.76
C LEU A 36 6.22 11.41 4.35
N ARG A 37 7.11 11.51 3.36
CA ARG A 37 6.77 11.54 1.92
C ARG A 37 6.96 10.21 1.23
N GLY A 38 7.89 9.38 1.68
CA GLY A 38 8.10 8.06 1.08
C GLY A 38 8.53 7.01 2.09
N ALA A 39 8.00 5.80 1.94
CA ALA A 39 8.38 4.65 2.73
C ALA A 39 8.53 3.40 1.86
N THR A 40 9.73 2.80 1.85
CA THR A 40 9.99 1.52 1.19
C THR A 40 10.39 0.48 2.24
N MET A 41 9.64 -0.61 2.31
CA MET A 41 9.77 -1.68 3.30
C MET A 41 9.58 -3.06 2.65
N ASP A 42 9.72 -3.12 1.33
CA ASP A 42 9.59 -4.35 0.56
C ASP A 42 10.71 -5.36 0.84
N GLN A 43 10.47 -6.63 0.52
CA GLN A 43 11.46 -7.71 0.70
C GLN A 43 11.90 -7.83 2.16
N ASN A 44 10.93 -8.04 3.05
CA ASN A 44 11.11 -8.31 4.48
C ASN A 44 10.19 -9.47 4.89
N ASP A 45 10.16 -9.78 6.19
CA ASP A 45 9.32 -10.81 6.80
C ASP A 45 8.20 -10.18 7.67
N TYR A 46 7.69 -8.99 7.30
CA TYR A 46 6.59 -8.35 8.03
C TYR A 46 5.31 -9.17 7.90
N ASP A 47 4.54 -9.28 8.97
CA ASP A 47 3.33 -10.10 9.03
C ASP A 47 2.16 -9.37 9.70
N GLY A 48 0.98 -9.99 9.63
CA GLY A 48 -0.24 -9.45 10.24
C GLY A 48 -0.97 -8.45 9.36
N GLU A 49 -1.95 -7.78 9.96
CA GLU A 49 -2.84 -6.83 9.27
C GLU A 49 -2.28 -5.41 9.34
N ILE A 50 -2.63 -4.59 8.35
CA ILE A 50 -2.29 -3.17 8.29
C ILE A 50 -3.53 -2.34 8.03
N SER A 51 -3.48 -1.06 8.39
CA SER A 51 -4.48 -0.07 7.98
C SER A 51 -3.84 0.99 7.09
N LEU A 52 -4.50 1.30 5.98
CA LEU A 52 -4.14 2.38 5.08
C LEU A 52 -4.97 3.66 5.33
N GLU A 53 -5.88 3.64 6.32
CA GLU A 53 -6.85 4.73 6.52
C GLU A 53 -6.27 5.98 7.19
N HIS A 54 -5.10 5.86 7.82
CA HIS A 54 -4.46 6.92 8.62
C HIS A 54 -3.04 7.22 8.15
N LEU A 55 -2.76 7.01 6.86
CA LEU A 55 -1.47 7.40 6.28
C LEU A 55 -1.30 8.93 6.33
N PRO A 56 -0.06 9.43 6.51
CA PRO A 56 0.22 10.86 6.49
C PRO A 56 -0.30 11.51 5.20
N SER A 57 -0.88 12.71 5.33
CA SER A 57 -1.41 13.48 4.19
C SER A 57 -0.33 14.01 3.24
N THR A 58 0.94 13.82 3.59
CA THR A 58 2.12 14.18 2.80
C THR A 58 2.73 12.98 2.07
N LEU A 59 2.23 11.76 2.34
CA LEU A 59 2.80 10.53 1.78
C LEU A 59 2.54 10.46 0.27
N GLU A 60 3.60 10.28 -0.50
CA GLU A 60 3.63 10.21 -1.96
C GLU A 60 3.92 8.77 -2.44
N LEU A 61 4.75 8.02 -1.71
CA LEU A 61 5.17 6.66 -2.04
C LEU A 61 5.02 5.71 -0.84
N LEU A 62 4.33 4.60 -1.05
CA LEU A 62 4.32 3.45 -0.14
C LEU A 62 4.59 2.15 -0.88
N GLU A 63 5.68 1.47 -0.49
CA GLU A 63 6.09 0.18 -1.05
C GLU A 63 6.31 -0.82 0.08
N ILE A 64 5.45 -1.84 0.14
CA ILE A 64 5.44 -2.91 1.17
C ILE A 64 5.31 -4.30 0.53
N SER A 65 5.62 -4.42 -0.75
CA SER A 65 5.57 -5.67 -1.50
C SER A 65 6.53 -6.72 -0.95
N GLN A 66 6.30 -8.00 -1.24
CA GLN A 66 7.19 -9.10 -0.82
C GLN A 66 7.35 -9.16 0.70
N ASN A 67 6.22 -9.30 1.39
CA ASN A 67 6.11 -9.55 2.83
C ASN A 67 5.04 -10.64 3.07
N HIS A 68 4.67 -10.88 4.33
CA HIS A 68 3.61 -11.79 4.77
C HIS A 68 2.41 -11.04 5.34
N LEU A 69 2.15 -9.82 4.85
CA LEU A 69 1.03 -9.00 5.31
C LEU A 69 -0.27 -9.59 4.79
N LYS A 70 -1.33 -9.53 5.61
CA LYS A 70 -2.59 -10.22 5.34
C LYS A 70 -3.80 -9.39 5.75
N GLY A 71 -4.99 -9.95 5.50
CA GLY A 71 -6.26 -9.30 5.78
C GLY A 71 -6.69 -8.37 4.65
N THR A 72 -7.64 -7.47 4.94
CA THR A 72 -8.21 -6.55 3.95
C THR A 72 -7.52 -5.19 3.97
N VAL A 73 -7.60 -4.46 2.86
CA VAL A 73 -7.13 -3.07 2.78
C VAL A 73 -8.20 -2.17 2.19
N ASN A 74 -8.31 -0.95 2.72
CA ASN A 74 -9.27 0.03 2.24
C ASN A 74 -8.57 1.11 1.39
N LEU A 75 -8.63 0.98 0.06
CA LEU A 75 -8.02 1.95 -0.86
C LEU A 75 -8.82 3.26 -1.01
N THR A 76 -10.06 3.32 -0.50
CA THR A 76 -10.91 4.52 -0.59
C THR A 76 -10.49 5.64 0.36
N LYS A 77 -9.53 5.36 1.27
CA LYS A 77 -9.03 6.27 2.30
C LYS A 77 -7.60 6.73 2.09
N LEU A 78 -7.01 6.43 0.94
CA LEU A 78 -5.65 6.85 0.62
C LEU A 78 -5.52 8.38 0.60
N PRO A 79 -4.38 8.94 1.06
CA PRO A 79 -4.18 10.38 1.05
C PRO A 79 -4.11 10.89 -0.39
N LYS A 80 -4.62 12.10 -0.63
CA LYS A 80 -4.68 12.72 -1.97
C LYS A 80 -3.30 12.99 -2.58
N SER A 81 -2.25 13.02 -1.76
CA SER A 81 -0.86 13.16 -2.15
C SER A 81 -0.25 11.87 -2.71
N LEU A 82 -0.86 10.71 -2.47
CA LEU A 82 -0.26 9.42 -2.83
C LEU A 82 -0.19 9.28 -4.35
N GLU A 83 1.02 9.08 -4.85
CA GLU A 83 1.33 8.91 -6.27
C GLU A 83 1.60 7.43 -6.59
N GLU A 84 2.24 6.70 -5.67
CA GLU A 84 2.70 5.34 -5.93
C GLU A 84 2.39 4.41 -4.75
N LEU A 85 1.69 3.31 -5.05
CA LEU A 85 1.32 2.29 -4.07
C LEU A 85 1.62 0.88 -4.58
N TYR A 86 2.47 0.17 -3.84
CA TYR A 86 2.86 -1.19 -4.17
C TYR A 86 2.65 -2.11 -2.96
N LEU A 87 1.72 -3.05 -3.13
CA LEU A 87 1.27 -4.04 -2.12
C LEU A 87 1.55 -5.48 -2.58
N SER A 88 2.31 -5.66 -3.66
CA SER A 88 2.33 -6.93 -4.40
C SER A 88 3.03 -8.05 -3.64
N LYS A 89 2.67 -9.30 -3.90
CA LYS A 89 3.29 -10.48 -3.26
C LYS A 89 3.17 -10.40 -1.73
N ASN A 90 1.93 -10.32 -1.27
CA ASN A 90 1.54 -10.45 0.12
C ASN A 90 0.40 -11.48 0.21
N GLU A 91 -0.25 -11.58 1.35
CA GLU A 91 -1.38 -12.46 1.63
C GLU A 91 -2.67 -11.62 1.86
N PHE A 92 -2.77 -10.44 1.25
CA PHE A 92 -3.98 -9.62 1.35
C PHE A 92 -5.15 -10.27 0.62
N GLU A 93 -6.36 -10.10 1.15
CA GLU A 93 -7.57 -10.75 0.66
C GLU A 93 -8.79 -9.82 0.71
N GLY A 94 -9.92 -10.34 0.23
CA GLY A 94 -11.22 -9.66 0.23
C GLY A 94 -11.39 -8.65 -0.90
N THR A 95 -12.53 -7.97 -0.88
CA THR A 95 -12.91 -7.01 -1.92
C THR A 95 -12.06 -5.75 -1.87
N VAL A 96 -11.55 -5.33 -3.03
CA VAL A 96 -10.84 -4.05 -3.18
C VAL A 96 -11.60 -3.12 -4.13
N ASP A 97 -11.72 -1.85 -3.75
CA ASP A 97 -12.37 -0.81 -4.56
C ASP A 97 -11.31 0.10 -5.20
N LEU A 98 -11.17 0.01 -6.53
CA LEU A 98 -10.24 0.84 -7.30
C LEU A 98 -10.89 2.12 -7.87
N THR A 99 -12.17 2.37 -7.59
CA THR A 99 -12.93 3.50 -8.16
C THR A 99 -12.72 4.83 -7.41
N HIS A 100 -12.08 4.78 -6.23
CA HIS A 100 -11.82 5.94 -5.37
C HIS A 100 -10.33 6.25 -5.19
N LEU A 101 -9.49 5.81 -6.13
CA LEU A 101 -8.05 6.08 -6.05
C LEU A 101 -7.75 7.58 -6.14
N PRO A 102 -6.68 8.08 -5.48
CA PRO A 102 -6.26 9.47 -5.59
C PRO A 102 -6.05 9.91 -7.03
N SER A 103 -6.51 11.11 -7.38
CA SER A 103 -6.38 11.65 -8.75
C SER A 103 -4.93 11.92 -9.19
N ASN A 104 -3.99 11.95 -8.24
CA ASN A 104 -2.56 12.09 -8.50
C ASN A 104 -1.84 10.73 -8.62
N MET A 105 -2.52 9.61 -8.40
CA MET A 105 -1.91 8.29 -8.47
C MET A 105 -1.40 8.01 -9.89
N ARG A 106 -0.14 7.56 -9.95
CA ARG A 106 0.61 7.22 -11.15
C ARG A 106 0.87 5.72 -11.25
N ALA A 107 1.13 5.06 -10.12
CA ALA A 107 1.41 3.64 -10.07
C ALA A 107 0.61 2.92 -8.98
N LEU A 108 -0.03 1.81 -9.35
CA LEU A 108 -0.67 0.87 -8.44
C LEU A 108 -0.27 -0.57 -8.76
N SER A 109 0.23 -1.30 -7.77
CA SER A 109 0.50 -2.73 -7.89
C SER A 109 -0.06 -3.50 -6.70
N ILE A 110 -1.14 -4.25 -6.93
CA ILE A 110 -1.75 -5.14 -5.93
C ILE A 110 -1.60 -6.63 -6.30
N ALA A 111 -0.82 -6.89 -7.34
CA ALA A 111 -0.61 -8.21 -7.92
C ALA A 111 -0.11 -9.24 -6.90
N TRP A 112 -0.37 -10.52 -7.16
CA TRP A 112 0.04 -11.63 -6.28
C TRP A 112 -0.51 -11.45 -4.86
N ASN A 113 -1.82 -11.28 -4.75
CA ASN A 113 -2.61 -11.27 -3.53
C ASN A 113 -3.93 -11.98 -3.80
N ALA A 114 -4.67 -12.33 -2.77
CA ALA A 114 -6.00 -12.95 -2.89
C ALA A 114 -7.14 -11.92 -3.03
N PHE A 115 -6.83 -10.68 -3.46
CA PHE A 115 -7.86 -9.66 -3.71
C PHE A 115 -8.90 -10.14 -4.71
N GLU A 116 -10.16 -9.86 -4.41
CA GLU A 116 -11.31 -10.24 -5.23
C GLU A 116 -12.26 -9.05 -5.46
N GLY A 117 -13.32 -9.29 -6.21
CA GLY A 117 -14.38 -8.31 -6.45
C GLY A 117 -14.48 -7.86 -7.91
N MET A 118 -15.44 -6.95 -8.12
CA MET A 118 -15.70 -6.35 -9.41
C MET A 118 -15.24 -4.90 -9.39
N THR A 119 -14.43 -4.51 -10.37
CA THR A 119 -13.93 -3.14 -10.55
C THR A 119 -14.37 -2.59 -11.90
N ASP A 120 -14.80 -1.33 -11.92
CA ASP A 120 -14.95 -0.55 -13.16
C ASP A 120 -13.62 0.14 -13.47
N PHE A 121 -12.89 -0.40 -14.45
CA PHE A 121 -11.59 0.15 -14.84
C PHE A 121 -11.70 1.51 -15.54
N SER A 122 -12.89 1.95 -15.94
CA SER A 122 -13.11 3.29 -16.49
C SER A 122 -12.99 4.41 -15.44
N GLN A 123 -13.07 4.06 -14.14
CA GLN A 123 -12.97 5.01 -13.02
C GLN A 123 -11.52 5.20 -12.53
N LEU A 124 -10.54 4.58 -13.17
CA LEU A 124 -9.14 4.76 -12.79
C LEU A 124 -8.68 6.21 -13.02
N PRO A 125 -7.77 6.75 -12.18
CA PRO A 125 -7.25 8.10 -12.36
C PRO A 125 -6.58 8.30 -13.72
N GLU A 126 -6.84 9.44 -14.37
CA GLU A 126 -6.26 9.76 -15.69
C GLU A 126 -4.72 9.77 -15.72
N LYS A 127 -4.08 9.98 -14.56
CA LYS A 127 -2.63 10.01 -14.42
C LYS A 127 -1.99 8.64 -14.21
N LEU A 128 -2.80 7.60 -14.03
CA LEU A 128 -2.32 6.23 -13.77
C LEU A 128 -1.61 5.72 -15.03
N ASP A 129 -0.28 5.63 -14.99
CA ASP A 129 0.56 5.14 -16.09
C ASP A 129 1.03 3.70 -15.86
N PHE A 130 0.89 3.18 -14.64
CA PHE A 130 1.19 1.81 -14.28
C PHE A 130 0.08 1.18 -13.40
N LEU A 131 -0.54 0.11 -13.90
CA LEU A 131 -1.46 -0.72 -13.15
C LEU A 131 -1.04 -2.19 -13.25
N ASN A 132 -0.85 -2.82 -12.10
CA ASN A 132 -0.54 -4.24 -12.03
C ASN A 132 -1.48 -4.96 -11.04
N VAL A 133 -2.40 -5.74 -11.61
CA VAL A 133 -3.40 -6.55 -10.91
C VAL A 133 -3.26 -8.04 -11.24
N CYS A 134 -2.13 -8.47 -11.79
CA CYS A 134 -1.92 -9.87 -12.16
C CYS A 134 -1.94 -10.79 -10.94
N GLU A 135 -2.34 -12.06 -11.12
CA GLU A 135 -2.44 -13.02 -10.01
C GLU A 135 -3.29 -12.48 -8.83
N THR A 136 -4.44 -11.90 -9.18
CA THR A 136 -5.54 -11.58 -8.27
C THR A 136 -6.81 -12.28 -8.77
N GLN A 137 -7.89 -12.21 -8.01
CA GLN A 137 -9.22 -12.71 -8.40
C GLN A 137 -10.15 -11.57 -8.86
N LEU A 138 -9.57 -10.45 -9.30
CA LEU A 138 -10.36 -9.32 -9.77
C LEU A 138 -11.03 -9.62 -11.10
N SER A 139 -12.27 -9.17 -11.19
CA SER A 139 -13.06 -9.15 -12.41
C SER A 139 -13.51 -7.72 -12.69
N GLY A 140 -13.88 -7.41 -13.92
CA GLY A 140 -14.29 -6.06 -14.27
C GLY A 140 -14.51 -5.88 -15.76
N ASP A 141 -15.18 -4.79 -16.08
CA ASP A 141 -15.40 -4.36 -17.45
C ASP A 141 -14.38 -3.28 -17.83
N ILE A 142 -13.89 -3.34 -19.06
CA ILE A 142 -13.11 -2.28 -19.71
C ILE A 142 -14.09 -1.65 -20.70
N VAL A 143 -14.76 -0.57 -20.31
CA VAL A 143 -15.77 0.10 -21.14
C VAL A 143 -15.17 1.32 -21.84
#